data_AF-V6JY44-F1
#
_entry.id   AF-V6JY44-F1
#
_cell.length_a   1.000
_cell.length_b   1.000
_cell.length_c   1.000
_cell.angle_alpha   90.00
_cell.angle_beta   90.00
_cell.angle_gamma   90.00
#
_symmetry.space_group_name_H-M   'P 1'
#
loop_
_entity.id
_entity.type
_entity.pdbx_description
1 polymer ?
#
loop_
_entity_poly.entity_id
_entity_poly.type
_entity_poly.pdbx_seq_one_letter_code
_entity_poly.pdbx_strand_id
1 'polypeptide(L)'
;MSTTSHENASSERQPKKRACRRGRPAGTPRDLAVVAAAVLLFAVAAVVGHHLHVTYDVLHLGWPPLYAQWDPHVGPGTPAALVVAALVVVHGPALARRMPWRALLWSGWGGSMVWCWSLALADGWDRGVARRLTTGYEYLQEVDRVDSIGRTLTVFTDHILLTSPDNWVPHVAGHPPGALLTYVLLDRVGLGGGAWAAVFTITVASSAAAAALVTVRALCGPTTARRAAPFAVLSPAAVWLAVSADGYFTGVAAWGIALLALAATRTARRPGIAALGSGLLFGLLCYLSYGLALMGLVAAAVLLAVRTWRPAPAVLLGMLPWFVAFTVAGFWWFDGYSTLVERYYQGTARIRPYGYFVWG
;
A
#
# COMPACT_ATOMS: atom_id res chain seq x y z
N MET A 1 -50.94 -19.60 64.85
CA MET A 1 -50.84 -18.36 64.06
C MET A 1 -49.59 -17.63 64.51
N SER A 2 -48.72 -17.26 63.56
CA SER A 2 -47.57 -16.34 63.69
C SER A 2 -46.25 -16.90 64.24
N THR A 3 -45.47 -17.37 63.28
CA THR A 3 -44.01 -17.46 63.20
C THR A 3 -43.33 -16.11 63.41
N THR A 4 -42.33 -16.00 64.29
CA THR A 4 -41.37 -14.89 64.33
C THR A 4 -40.18 -15.21 63.42
N SER A 5 -40.21 -14.59 62.25
CA SER A 5 -39.19 -14.68 61.20
C SER A 5 -38.04 -13.70 61.45
N HIS A 6 -36.85 -14.17 61.10
CA HIS A 6 -35.58 -13.44 61.02
C HIS A 6 -35.69 -12.05 60.37
N GLU A 7 -35.23 -11.03 61.09
CA GLU A 7 -34.99 -9.70 60.54
C GLU A 7 -33.52 -9.62 60.08
N ASN A 8 -33.28 -10.03 58.84
CA ASN A 8 -32.03 -9.87 58.12
C ASN A 8 -32.29 -8.83 57.01
N ALA A 9 -32.22 -7.54 57.34
CA ALA A 9 -32.34 -6.47 56.36
C ALA A 9 -30.94 -5.97 55.96
N SER A 10 -30.50 -6.54 54.85
CA SER A 10 -29.34 -6.21 54.04
C SER A 10 -29.13 -4.71 53.78
N SER A 11 -27.93 -4.24 54.13
CA SER A 11 -27.33 -2.97 53.67
C SER A 11 -27.42 -2.84 52.15
N GLU A 12 -28.32 -1.97 51.68
CA GLU A 12 -28.50 -1.62 50.28
C GLU A 12 -27.29 -0.82 49.77
N ARG A 13 -26.33 -1.49 49.13
CA ARG A 13 -25.21 -0.83 48.46
C ARG A 13 -25.71 -0.09 47.22
N GLN A 14 -25.83 1.23 47.33
CA GLN A 14 -26.00 2.10 46.17
C GLN A 14 -24.91 1.87 45.11
N PRO A 15 -25.26 1.74 43.81
CA PRO A 15 -24.26 1.60 42.77
C PRO A 15 -23.50 2.92 42.61
N LYS A 16 -22.22 2.91 43.02
CA LYS A 16 -21.25 3.98 42.74
C LYS A 16 -21.31 4.34 41.25
N LYS A 17 -21.88 5.51 40.95
CA LYS A 17 -21.79 6.18 39.65
C LYS A 17 -20.32 6.15 39.22
N ARG A 18 -20.00 5.33 38.21
CA ARG A 18 -18.66 5.28 37.61
C ARG A 18 -18.33 6.69 37.14
N ALA A 19 -17.41 7.34 37.84
CA ALA A 19 -16.92 8.65 37.50
C ALA A 19 -16.52 8.65 36.02
N CYS A 20 -17.10 9.58 35.27
CA CYS A 20 -16.70 9.87 33.91
C CYS A 20 -15.18 10.13 33.93
N ARG A 21 -14.39 9.18 33.41
CA ARG A 21 -12.94 9.34 33.30
C ARG A 21 -12.69 10.56 32.41
N ARG A 22 -12.31 11.67 33.05
CA ARG A 22 -11.73 12.86 32.41
C ARG A 22 -10.72 12.38 31.37
N GLY A 23 -10.82 12.92 30.15
CA GLY A 23 -9.95 12.57 29.04
C GLY A 23 -8.49 12.67 29.46
N ARG A 24 -7.72 11.60 29.22
CA ARG A 24 -6.27 11.63 29.40
C ARG A 24 -5.69 12.72 28.50
N PRO A 25 -4.72 13.54 28.98
CA PRO A 25 -4.06 14.54 28.16
C PRO A 25 -3.33 13.87 26.99
N ALA A 26 -3.11 14.64 25.93
CA ALA A 26 -2.41 14.22 24.72
C ALA A 26 -0.98 13.76 25.01
N GLY A 27 -0.56 12.68 24.33
CA GLY A 27 0.82 12.16 24.29
C GLY A 27 1.28 11.51 25.59
N THR A 28 1.27 10.18 25.67
CA THR A 28 2.05 9.50 26.72
C THR A 28 3.55 9.68 26.44
N PRO A 29 4.44 9.66 27.45
CA PRO A 29 5.90 9.69 27.23
C PRO A 29 6.38 8.56 26.31
N ARG A 30 5.62 7.46 26.20
CA ARG A 30 5.85 6.40 25.22
C ARG A 30 5.57 6.83 23.79
N ASP A 31 4.51 7.61 23.56
CA ASP A 31 4.20 8.14 22.23
C ASP A 31 5.31 9.10 21.77
N LEU A 32 5.80 9.96 22.67
CA LEU A 32 6.93 10.85 22.40
C LEU A 32 8.22 10.07 22.12
N ALA A 33 8.50 9.00 22.88
CA ALA A 33 9.66 8.15 22.63
C ALA A 33 9.60 7.46 21.26
N VAL A 34 8.41 7.00 20.84
CA VAL A 34 8.22 6.41 19.50
C VAL A 34 8.44 7.45 18.40
N VAL A 35 7.90 8.66 18.56
CA VAL A 35 8.13 9.76 17.59
C VAL A 35 9.61 10.12 17.54
N ALA A 36 10.27 10.27 18.69
CA ALA A 36 11.70 10.56 18.75
C ALA A 36 12.55 9.46 18.09
N ALA A 37 12.21 8.19 18.31
CA ALA A 37 12.88 7.07 17.66
C ALA A 37 12.69 7.08 16.13
N ALA A 38 11.48 7.41 15.64
CA ALA A 38 11.23 7.52 14.20
C ALA A 38 12.00 8.69 13.56
N VAL A 39 12.04 9.85 14.24
CA VAL A 39 12.83 11.01 13.80
C VAL A 39 14.32 10.69 13.80
N LEU A 40 14.82 10.03 14.84
CA LEU A 40 16.22 9.61 14.93
C LEU A 40 16.57 8.62 13.82
N LEU A 41 15.73 7.62 13.57
CA LEU A 41 15.93 6.67 12.47
C LEU A 41 16.03 7.39 11.12
N PHE A 42 15.10 8.32 10.85
CA PHE A 42 15.14 9.12 9.62
C PHE A 42 16.41 9.98 9.53
N ALA A 43 16.81 10.63 10.62
CA ALA A 43 18.02 11.45 10.66
C ALA A 43 19.28 10.60 10.42
N VAL A 44 19.37 9.42 11.03
CA VAL A 44 20.47 8.48 10.80
C VAL A 44 20.49 8.01 9.35
N ALA A 45 19.34 7.61 8.79
CA ALA A 45 19.23 7.22 7.38
C ALA A 45 19.67 8.35 6.43
N ALA A 46 19.27 9.59 6.71
CA ALA A 46 19.66 10.75 5.91
C ALA A 46 21.17 11.04 5.99
N VAL A 47 21.76 11.01 7.19
CA VAL A 47 23.20 11.25 7.38
C VAL A 47 24.03 10.13 6.74
N VAL A 48 23.67 8.86 6.97
CA VAL A 48 24.36 7.72 6.37
C VAL A 48 24.19 7.72 4.85
N GLY A 49 22.97 7.96 4.35
CA GLY A 49 22.69 8.04 2.92
C GLY A 49 23.46 9.16 2.24
N HIS A 50 23.55 10.33 2.86
CA HIS A 50 24.34 11.45 2.35
C HIS A 50 25.84 11.15 2.38
N HIS A 51 26.35 10.58 3.48
CA HIS A 51 27.76 10.17 3.57
C HIS A 51 28.13 9.16 2.49
N LEU A 52 27.30 8.14 2.26
CA LEU A 52 27.50 7.15 1.20
C LEU A 52 27.42 7.78 -0.19
N HIS A 53 26.51 8.73 -0.40
CA HIS A 53 26.39 9.44 -1.67
C HIS A 53 27.64 10.25 -2.02
N VAL A 54 28.14 11.05 -1.06
CA VAL A 54 29.37 11.84 -1.24
C VAL A 54 30.60 10.94 -1.40
N THR A 55 30.64 9.82 -0.68
CA THR A 55 31.81 8.92 -0.69
C THR A 55 31.91 8.09 -1.97
N TYR A 56 30.79 7.64 -2.52
CA TYR A 56 30.79 6.67 -3.60
C TYR A 56 30.42 7.23 -4.99
N ASP A 57 29.83 8.42 -5.11
CA ASP A 57 29.43 9.13 -6.37
C ASP A 57 28.67 8.32 -7.46
N VAL A 58 28.40 7.03 -7.21
CA VAL A 58 27.77 6.08 -8.16
C VAL A 58 26.30 5.80 -7.85
N LEU A 59 25.77 6.44 -6.81
CA LEU A 59 24.41 6.20 -6.34
C LEU A 59 23.36 6.88 -7.24
N HIS A 60 23.68 8.02 -7.86
CA HIS A 60 22.80 8.78 -8.75
C HIS A 60 21.37 9.00 -8.20
N LEU A 61 21.25 9.26 -6.89
CA LEU A 61 19.95 9.36 -6.21
C LEU A 61 19.35 10.77 -6.18
N GLY A 62 20.17 11.80 -6.45
CA GLY A 62 19.80 13.20 -6.32
C GLY A 62 19.81 13.69 -4.88
N TRP A 63 18.85 13.28 -4.04
CA TRP A 63 18.65 13.84 -2.69
C TRP A 63 18.47 12.77 -1.57
N PRO A 64 19.52 12.02 -1.20
CA PRO A 64 19.45 11.01 -0.14
C PRO A 64 18.80 11.52 1.16
N PRO A 65 17.95 10.72 1.84
CA PRO A 65 17.67 9.30 1.57
C PRO A 65 16.63 9.09 0.46
N LEU A 66 16.09 10.15 -0.12
CA LEU A 66 15.06 10.07 -1.16
C LEU A 66 15.70 9.95 -2.55
N TYR A 67 15.11 9.11 -3.40
CA TYR A 67 15.33 9.21 -4.85
C TYR A 67 14.50 10.38 -5.38
N ALA A 68 15.07 11.59 -5.33
CA ALA A 68 14.36 12.83 -5.63
C ALA A 68 15.30 13.90 -6.16
N GLN A 69 14.73 14.89 -6.84
CA GLN A 69 15.40 16.12 -7.25
C GLN A 69 14.64 17.32 -6.68
N TRP A 70 15.37 18.38 -6.38
CA TRP A 70 14.74 19.62 -5.94
C TRP A 70 14.20 20.38 -7.15
N ASP A 71 12.87 20.42 -7.27
CA ASP A 71 12.15 21.11 -8.32
C ASP A 71 10.96 21.84 -7.70
N PRO A 72 11.11 23.10 -7.22
CA PRO A 72 10.01 23.86 -6.64
C PRO A 72 9.02 24.28 -7.72
N HIS A 73 7.78 23.84 -7.57
CA HIS A 73 6.71 24.07 -8.52
C HIS A 73 5.37 24.29 -7.83
N VAL A 74 4.48 24.97 -8.55
CA VAL A 74 3.14 25.30 -8.07
C VAL A 74 2.17 25.07 -9.22
N GLY A 75 1.12 24.30 -8.95
CA GLY A 75 0.11 23.96 -9.93
C GLY A 75 -1.30 24.11 -9.37
N PRO A 76 -2.34 23.83 -10.17
CA PRO A 76 -3.73 23.93 -9.73
C PRO A 76 -4.04 23.01 -8.53
N GLY A 77 -3.29 21.92 -8.37
CA GLY A 77 -3.41 21.01 -7.24
C GLY A 77 -2.87 21.55 -5.91
N THR A 78 -1.93 22.50 -5.92
CA THR A 78 -1.33 23.06 -4.71
C THR A 78 -2.36 23.75 -3.79
N PRO A 79 -3.19 24.71 -4.25
CA PRO A 79 -4.22 25.29 -3.40
C PRO A 79 -5.27 24.25 -2.98
N ALA A 80 -5.60 23.27 -3.85
CA ALA A 80 -6.52 22.19 -3.51
C ALA A 80 -5.98 21.32 -2.36
N ALA A 81 -4.69 20.98 -2.38
CA ALA A 81 -4.04 20.21 -1.31
C ALA A 81 -4.11 20.97 0.02
N LEU A 82 -3.80 22.27 0.02
CA LEU A 82 -3.91 23.10 1.24
C LEU A 82 -5.34 23.14 1.79
N VAL A 83 -6.35 23.27 0.93
CA VAL A 83 -7.76 23.25 1.34
C VAL A 83 -8.15 21.88 1.91
N VAL A 84 -7.78 20.78 1.24
CA VAL A 84 -8.07 19.41 1.70
C VAL A 84 -7.41 19.15 3.05
N ALA A 85 -6.14 19.53 3.20
CA ALA A 85 -5.41 19.42 4.45
C ALA A 85 -6.12 20.19 5.57
N ALA A 86 -6.48 21.47 5.34
CA ALA A 86 -7.20 22.27 6.31
C ALA A 86 -8.56 21.65 6.70
N LEU A 87 -9.35 21.22 5.72
CA LEU A 87 -10.66 20.60 5.96
C LEU A 87 -10.54 19.31 6.77
N VAL A 88 -9.58 18.43 6.43
CA VAL A 88 -9.41 17.16 7.13
C VAL A 88 -8.81 17.36 8.53
N VAL A 89 -7.88 18.30 8.73
CA VAL A 89 -7.33 18.61 10.06
C VAL A 89 -8.39 19.22 10.98
N VAL A 90 -9.18 20.18 10.49
CA VAL A 90 -10.18 20.90 11.29
C VAL A 90 -11.43 20.04 11.52
N HIS A 91 -12.00 19.45 10.47
CA HIS A 91 -13.30 18.77 10.54
C HIS A 91 -13.19 17.24 10.60
N GLY A 92 -12.10 16.65 10.09
CA GLY A 92 -11.92 15.20 10.00
C GLY A 92 -12.11 14.45 11.33
N PRO A 93 -11.47 14.86 12.45
CA PRO A 93 -11.65 14.19 13.74
C PRO A 93 -13.09 14.23 14.28
N ALA A 94 -13.82 15.31 14.01
CA ALA A 94 -15.22 15.44 14.43
C ALA A 94 -16.14 14.55 13.56
N LEU A 95 -15.96 14.59 12.24
CA LEU A 95 -16.72 13.79 11.28
C LEU A 95 -16.47 12.28 11.48
N ALA A 96 -15.21 11.88 11.65
CA ALA A 96 -14.83 10.48 11.85
C ALA A 96 -15.44 9.86 13.10
N ARG A 97 -15.73 10.66 14.14
CA ARG A 97 -16.42 10.19 15.35
C ARG A 97 -17.92 9.97 15.15
N ARG A 98 -18.57 10.78 14.30
CA ARG A 98 -20.04 10.83 14.18
C ARG A 98 -20.58 10.00 13.01
N MET A 99 -19.82 9.89 11.92
CA MET A 99 -20.31 9.23 10.70
C MET A 99 -20.64 7.74 10.91
N PRO A 100 -21.67 7.20 10.24
CA PRO A 100 -21.85 5.77 10.16
C PRO A 100 -20.65 5.15 9.44
N TRP A 101 -20.27 3.93 9.81
CA TRP A 101 -19.01 3.33 9.34
C TRP A 101 -18.90 3.25 7.81
N ARG A 102 -20.01 2.93 7.12
CA ARG A 102 -20.01 2.87 5.65
C ARG A 102 -19.69 4.23 5.03
N ALA A 103 -20.30 5.30 5.54
CA ALA A 103 -20.01 6.66 5.10
C ALA A 103 -18.57 7.06 5.45
N LEU A 104 -18.03 6.63 6.60
CA LEU A 104 -16.63 6.90 6.95
C LEU A 104 -15.65 6.25 5.96
N LEU A 105 -15.90 5.01 5.53
CA LEU A 105 -15.04 4.35 4.54
C LEU A 105 -15.10 5.04 3.17
N TRP A 106 -16.30 5.35 2.68
CA TRP A 106 -16.46 6.06 1.41
C TRP A 106 -15.87 7.48 1.46
N SER A 107 -16.08 8.20 2.56
CA SER A 107 -15.51 9.54 2.76
C SER A 107 -13.99 9.49 2.94
N GLY A 108 -13.47 8.45 3.59
CA GLY A 108 -12.03 8.23 3.74
C GLY A 108 -11.36 7.91 2.41
N TRP A 109 -11.97 7.06 1.58
CA TRP A 109 -11.49 6.81 0.22
C TRP A 109 -11.60 8.08 -0.64
N GLY A 110 -12.76 8.74 -0.67
CA GLY A 110 -12.95 9.98 -1.41
C GLY A 110 -11.99 11.09 -1.00
N GLY A 111 -11.77 11.27 0.31
CA GLY A 111 -10.79 12.22 0.84
C GLY A 111 -9.36 11.88 0.40
N SER A 112 -8.96 10.61 0.51
CA SER A 112 -7.66 10.11 0.04
C SER A 112 -7.48 10.30 -1.47
N MET A 113 -8.54 10.06 -2.25
CA MET A 113 -8.58 10.26 -3.69
C MET A 113 -8.36 11.74 -4.04
N VAL A 114 -9.11 12.65 -3.40
CA VAL A 114 -8.96 14.09 -3.61
C VAL A 114 -7.56 14.57 -3.18
N TRP A 115 -7.02 14.02 -2.10
CA TRP A 115 -5.64 14.29 -1.66
C TRP A 115 -4.62 13.86 -2.72
N CYS A 116 -4.68 12.62 -3.22
CA CYS A 116 -3.78 12.14 -4.28
C CYS A 116 -3.91 12.97 -5.58
N TRP A 117 -5.12 13.31 -6.01
CA TRP A 117 -5.32 14.18 -7.18
C TRP A 117 -4.77 15.58 -6.97
N SER A 118 -4.94 16.15 -5.78
CA SER A 118 -4.40 17.47 -5.46
C SER A 118 -2.87 17.46 -5.51
N LEU A 119 -2.23 16.41 -5.00
CA LEU A 119 -0.77 16.27 -5.07
C LEU A 119 -0.30 16.05 -6.52
N ALA A 120 -0.95 15.18 -7.29
CA ALA A 120 -0.58 14.95 -8.69
C ALA A 120 -0.74 16.23 -9.53
N LEU A 121 -1.80 17.01 -9.29
CA LEU A 121 -2.06 18.26 -10.00
C LEU A 121 -1.20 19.45 -9.52
N ALA A 122 -0.38 19.27 -8.47
CA ALA A 122 0.65 20.26 -8.15
C ALA A 122 1.69 20.36 -9.28
N ASP A 123 1.92 19.26 -10.00
CA ASP A 123 2.71 19.19 -11.24
C ASP A 123 1.92 19.59 -12.51
N GLY A 124 0.63 19.91 -12.38
CA GLY A 124 -0.28 20.14 -13.49
C GLY A 124 -0.70 18.85 -14.23
N TRP A 125 -1.66 18.99 -15.16
CA TRP A 125 -2.27 17.84 -15.85
C TRP A 125 -1.27 17.06 -16.72
N ASP A 126 -0.46 17.77 -17.52
CA ASP A 126 0.44 17.13 -18.48
C ASP A 126 1.54 16.32 -17.77
N ARG A 127 2.34 16.99 -16.92
CA ARG A 127 3.47 16.37 -16.21
C ARG A 127 3.03 15.43 -15.10
N GLY A 128 2.07 15.85 -14.27
CA GLY A 128 1.68 15.13 -13.06
C GLY A 128 0.74 13.96 -13.30
N VAL A 129 0.02 13.94 -14.42
CA VAL A 129 -1.03 12.94 -14.71
C VAL A 129 -0.79 12.26 -16.04
N ALA A 130 -0.88 12.99 -17.16
CA ALA A 130 -0.94 12.39 -18.49
C ALA A 130 0.38 11.75 -18.94
N ARG A 131 1.53 12.36 -18.61
CA ARG A 131 2.86 11.89 -19.03
C ARG A 131 3.64 11.15 -17.96
N ARG A 132 3.19 11.18 -16.70
CA ARG A 132 3.97 10.63 -15.58
C ARG A 132 4.24 9.14 -15.72
N LEU A 133 3.23 8.38 -16.16
CA LEU A 133 3.34 6.94 -16.43
C LEU A 133 3.79 6.60 -17.85
N THR A 134 4.19 7.60 -18.66
CA THR A 134 4.67 7.39 -20.04
C THR A 134 6.13 7.84 -20.18
N THR A 135 6.89 7.89 -19.09
CA THR A 135 8.34 8.12 -19.18
C THR A 135 9.04 6.88 -19.72
N GLY A 136 10.26 7.03 -20.24
CA GLY A 136 10.96 5.97 -20.98
C GLY A 136 11.26 4.68 -20.19
N TYR A 137 11.02 4.67 -18.88
CA TYR A 137 11.22 3.49 -18.04
C TYR A 137 9.93 2.74 -17.70
N GLU A 138 8.76 3.31 -18.00
CA GLU A 138 7.46 2.89 -17.48
C GLU A 138 6.82 1.75 -18.28
N TYR A 139 5.90 1.02 -17.65
CA TYR A 139 5.16 -0.09 -18.26
C TYR A 139 4.46 0.28 -19.57
N LEU A 140 3.96 1.50 -19.69
CA LEU A 140 3.20 1.95 -20.87
C LEU A 140 4.05 2.00 -22.14
N GLN A 141 5.38 2.05 -22.05
CA GLN A 141 6.25 2.03 -23.22
C GLN A 141 6.21 0.69 -23.97
N GLU A 142 5.84 -0.39 -23.28
CA GLU A 142 5.83 -1.73 -23.85
C GLU A 142 4.43 -2.22 -24.19
N VAL A 143 3.37 -1.45 -23.91
CA VAL A 143 1.98 -1.87 -24.12
C VAL A 143 1.73 -2.19 -25.60
N ASP A 144 2.17 -1.29 -26.50
CA ASP A 144 2.01 -1.45 -27.95
C ASP A 144 2.79 -2.63 -28.52
N ARG A 145 3.82 -3.13 -27.80
CA ARG A 145 4.61 -4.30 -28.19
C ARG A 145 3.90 -5.63 -27.88
N VAL A 146 2.83 -5.61 -27.09
CA VAL A 146 2.11 -6.82 -26.65
C VAL A 146 0.93 -7.14 -27.57
N ASP A 147 1.22 -7.71 -28.74
CA ASP A 147 0.20 -8.22 -29.67
C ASP A 147 -0.58 -9.40 -29.07
N SER A 148 0.16 -10.40 -28.57
CA SER A 148 -0.39 -11.64 -28.00
C SER A 148 0.15 -11.85 -26.58
N ILE A 149 -0.78 -11.90 -25.61
CA ILE A 149 -0.45 -12.14 -24.19
C ILE A 149 0.25 -13.49 -24.02
N GLY A 150 -0.26 -14.56 -24.64
CA GLY A 150 0.33 -15.90 -24.52
C GLY A 150 1.76 -15.95 -25.08
N ARG A 151 1.99 -15.37 -26.26
CA ARG A 151 3.34 -15.30 -26.85
C ARG A 151 4.27 -14.48 -25.95
N THR A 152 3.80 -13.32 -25.47
CA THR A 152 4.57 -12.43 -24.60
C THR A 152 4.99 -13.13 -23.32
N LEU A 153 4.09 -13.89 -22.69
CA LEU A 153 4.41 -14.66 -21.48
C LEU A 153 5.45 -15.74 -21.73
N THR A 154 5.36 -16.44 -22.87
CA THR A 154 6.31 -17.49 -23.25
C THR A 154 7.73 -16.95 -23.46
N VAL A 155 7.87 -15.76 -24.05
CA VAL A 155 9.18 -15.15 -24.36
C VAL A 155 9.58 -14.05 -23.36
N PHE A 156 8.84 -13.90 -22.25
CA PHE A 156 9.01 -12.75 -21.37
C PHE A 156 10.42 -12.70 -20.78
N THR A 157 10.93 -13.84 -20.33
CA THR A 157 12.26 -14.00 -19.72
C THR A 157 13.39 -13.71 -20.68
N ASP A 158 13.21 -14.01 -21.97
CA ASP A 158 14.23 -13.83 -23.01
C ASP A 158 14.61 -12.35 -23.20
N HIS A 159 13.70 -11.44 -22.84
CA HIS A 159 13.87 -10.00 -22.98
C HIS A 159 14.23 -9.31 -21.64
N ILE A 160 14.48 -10.08 -20.57
CA ILE A 160 14.88 -9.53 -19.26
C ILE A 160 16.36 -9.12 -19.24
N LEU A 161 17.29 -9.84 -19.86
CA LEU A 161 18.71 -9.49 -19.72
C LEU A 161 19.06 -8.20 -20.48
N LEU A 162 20.07 -7.46 -20.00
CA LEU A 162 20.53 -6.23 -20.67
C LEU A 162 21.20 -6.52 -22.02
N THR A 163 21.74 -7.73 -22.17
CA THR A 163 22.39 -8.20 -23.39
C THR A 163 21.41 -8.77 -24.41
N SER A 164 20.14 -8.97 -24.03
CA SER A 164 19.13 -9.46 -24.95
C SER A 164 18.82 -8.43 -26.04
N PRO A 165 18.65 -8.86 -27.30
CA PRO A 165 18.09 -7.97 -28.31
C PRO A 165 16.69 -7.52 -27.88
N ASP A 166 16.38 -6.25 -28.07
CA ASP A 166 15.09 -5.64 -27.72
C ASP A 166 14.65 -5.91 -26.28
N ASN A 167 15.56 -5.76 -25.31
CA ASN A 167 15.25 -5.97 -23.91
C ASN A 167 14.13 -5.03 -23.40
N TRP A 168 13.38 -5.50 -22.41
CA TRP A 168 12.34 -4.70 -21.76
C TRP A 168 12.92 -3.44 -21.09
N VAL A 169 12.13 -2.36 -21.12
CA VAL A 169 12.38 -1.18 -20.28
C VAL A 169 12.49 -1.57 -18.79
N PRO A 170 13.24 -0.81 -17.97
CA PRO A 170 13.56 -1.19 -16.59
C PRO A 170 12.39 -1.63 -15.71
N HIS A 171 11.24 -0.93 -15.70
CA HIS A 171 10.11 -1.33 -14.84
C HIS A 171 9.46 -2.65 -15.32
N VAL A 172 9.41 -2.90 -16.62
CA VAL A 172 8.88 -4.18 -17.12
C VAL A 172 9.85 -5.32 -16.82
N ALA A 173 11.15 -5.12 -17.07
CA ALA A 173 12.17 -6.13 -16.79
C ALA A 173 12.33 -6.45 -15.30
N GLY A 174 12.11 -5.45 -14.44
CA GLY A 174 12.32 -5.54 -12.99
C GLY A 174 11.24 -6.33 -12.25
N HIS A 175 10.14 -6.69 -12.91
CA HIS A 175 8.94 -7.21 -12.28
C HIS A 175 8.32 -8.35 -13.10
N PRO A 176 7.51 -9.22 -12.48
CA PRO A 176 6.74 -10.19 -13.22
C PRO A 176 5.67 -9.51 -14.11
N PRO A 177 5.13 -10.21 -15.11
CA PRO A 177 4.33 -9.61 -16.19
C PRO A 177 2.96 -9.03 -15.77
N GLY A 178 2.49 -9.24 -14.53
CA GLY A 178 1.14 -8.88 -14.12
C GLY A 178 0.82 -7.38 -14.23
N ALA A 179 1.80 -6.51 -13.95
CA ALA A 179 1.61 -5.06 -14.06
C ALA A 179 1.50 -4.61 -15.52
N LEU A 180 2.41 -5.10 -16.39
CA LEU A 180 2.34 -4.87 -17.84
C LEU A 180 0.99 -5.34 -18.40
N LEU A 181 0.58 -6.57 -18.08
CA LEU A 181 -0.69 -7.12 -18.54
C LEU A 181 -1.90 -6.33 -18.04
N THR A 182 -1.84 -5.75 -16.85
CA THR A 182 -2.91 -4.87 -16.36
C THR A 182 -3.09 -3.67 -17.29
N TYR A 183 -2.00 -3.00 -17.69
CA TYR A 183 -2.07 -1.85 -18.61
C TYR A 183 -2.43 -2.26 -20.05
N VAL A 184 -1.95 -3.40 -20.53
CA VAL A 184 -2.37 -3.97 -21.82
C VAL A 184 -3.88 -4.25 -21.84
N LEU A 185 -4.43 -4.78 -20.75
CA LEU A 185 -5.88 -5.04 -20.66
C LEU A 185 -6.68 -3.73 -20.59
N LEU A 186 -6.19 -2.71 -19.88
CA LEU A 186 -6.80 -1.38 -19.87
C LEU A 186 -6.84 -0.77 -21.27
N ASP A 187 -5.73 -0.83 -22.00
CA ASP A 187 -5.64 -0.35 -23.37
C ASP A 187 -6.64 -1.06 -24.30
N ARG A 188 -6.68 -2.40 -24.23
CA ARG A 188 -7.61 -3.22 -25.03
C ARG A 188 -9.09 -2.94 -24.78
N VAL A 189 -9.47 -2.42 -23.61
CA VAL A 189 -10.86 -2.01 -23.32
C VAL A 189 -11.12 -0.53 -23.58
N GLY A 190 -10.18 0.18 -24.22
CA GLY A 190 -10.31 1.59 -24.60
C GLY A 190 -9.85 2.58 -23.54
N LEU A 191 -9.20 2.11 -22.48
CA LEU A 191 -8.65 2.92 -21.38
C LEU A 191 -7.12 3.03 -21.50
N GLY A 192 -6.64 3.27 -22.72
CA GLY A 192 -5.22 3.39 -23.06
C GLY A 192 -4.58 4.72 -22.68
N GLY A 193 -3.25 4.74 -22.67
CA GLY A 193 -2.46 5.95 -22.43
C GLY A 193 -2.34 6.38 -20.97
N GLY A 194 -1.44 7.35 -20.73
CA GLY A 194 -1.02 7.73 -19.39
C GLY A 194 -2.11 8.35 -18.51
N ALA A 195 -3.07 9.09 -19.10
CA ALA A 195 -4.17 9.68 -18.35
C ALA A 195 -5.08 8.60 -17.71
N TRP A 196 -5.46 7.57 -18.47
CA TRP A 196 -6.27 6.47 -17.94
C TRP A 196 -5.50 5.60 -16.97
N ALA A 197 -4.21 5.35 -17.23
CA ALA A 197 -3.33 4.67 -16.28
C ALA A 197 -3.21 5.45 -14.95
N ALA A 198 -3.12 6.78 -15.00
CA ALA A 198 -3.10 7.65 -13.82
C ALA A 198 -4.41 7.59 -13.03
N VAL A 199 -5.56 7.66 -13.73
CA VAL A 199 -6.89 7.52 -13.11
C VAL A 199 -7.00 6.16 -12.41
N PHE A 200 -6.61 5.08 -13.08
CA PHE A 200 -6.62 3.73 -12.52
C PHE A 200 -5.74 3.63 -11.28
N THR A 201 -4.47 4.02 -11.38
CA THR A 201 -3.50 3.94 -10.27
C THR A 201 -3.92 4.79 -9.08
N ILE A 202 -4.32 6.06 -9.27
CA ILE A 202 -4.82 6.92 -8.18
C ILE A 202 -6.06 6.29 -7.53
N THR A 203 -6.97 5.73 -8.33
CA THR A 203 -8.20 5.12 -7.83
C THR A 203 -7.92 3.93 -6.91
N VAL A 204 -7.04 3.03 -7.37
CA VAL A 204 -6.68 1.84 -6.59
C VAL A 204 -5.82 2.21 -5.39
N ALA A 205 -4.82 3.09 -5.55
CA ALA A 205 -3.92 3.54 -4.50
C ALA A 205 -4.67 4.24 -3.36
N SER A 206 -5.55 5.20 -3.68
CA SER A 206 -6.32 5.94 -2.68
C SER A 206 -7.25 5.04 -1.87
N SER A 207 -7.71 3.92 -2.43
CA SER A 207 -8.55 2.94 -1.74
C SER A 207 -7.81 2.22 -0.60
N ALA A 208 -6.47 2.25 -0.59
CA ALA A 208 -5.65 1.73 0.50
C ALA A 208 -5.99 2.40 1.85
N ALA A 209 -6.44 3.66 1.85
CA ALA A 209 -6.91 4.33 3.05
C ALA A 209 -8.13 3.62 3.66
N ALA A 210 -9.10 3.21 2.84
CA ALA A 210 -10.26 2.45 3.29
C ALA A 210 -9.87 1.04 3.74
N ALA A 211 -8.99 0.36 3.00
CA ALA A 211 -8.49 -0.95 3.37
C ALA A 211 -7.75 -0.93 4.73
N ALA A 212 -6.88 0.06 4.94
CA ALA A 212 -6.20 0.26 6.22
C ALA A 212 -7.20 0.48 7.37
N LEU A 213 -8.26 1.28 7.15
CA LEU A 213 -9.31 1.47 8.15
C LEU A 213 -10.08 0.19 8.46
N VAL A 214 -10.34 -0.66 7.47
CA VAL A 214 -10.94 -1.99 7.67
C VAL A 214 -10.01 -2.87 8.51
N THR A 215 -8.72 -2.93 8.19
CA THR A 215 -7.71 -3.69 8.94
C THR A 215 -7.61 -3.23 10.38
N VAL A 216 -7.44 -1.93 10.62
CA VAL A 216 -7.35 -1.35 11.97
C VAL A 216 -8.63 -1.59 12.76
N ARG A 217 -9.81 -1.52 12.11
CA ARG A 217 -11.07 -1.83 12.80
C ARG A 217 -11.12 -3.29 13.23
N ALA A 218 -10.71 -4.21 12.35
CA ALA A 218 -10.73 -5.64 12.64
C ALA A 218 -9.78 -6.01 13.78
N LEU A 219 -8.56 -5.44 13.79
CA LEU A 219 -7.51 -5.80 14.75
C LEU A 219 -7.55 -4.97 16.06
N CYS A 220 -7.92 -3.68 15.97
CA CYS A 220 -7.79 -2.72 17.07
C CYS A 220 -9.12 -2.07 17.49
N GLY A 221 -10.23 -2.46 16.86
CA GLY A 221 -11.57 -1.99 17.18
C GLY A 221 -11.98 -0.67 16.51
N PRO A 222 -13.29 -0.33 16.57
CA PRO A 222 -13.87 0.77 15.81
C PRO A 222 -13.38 2.16 16.27
N THR A 223 -13.09 2.34 17.56
CA THR A 223 -12.65 3.63 18.09
C THR A 223 -11.28 4.02 17.55
N THR A 224 -10.34 3.06 17.51
CA THR A 224 -8.99 3.25 16.98
C THR A 224 -9.03 3.54 15.48
N ALA A 225 -9.82 2.77 14.72
CA ALA A 225 -9.97 3.00 13.29
C ALA A 225 -10.55 4.39 12.97
N ARG A 226 -11.55 4.86 13.73
CA ARG A 226 -12.10 6.21 13.56
C ARG A 226 -11.06 7.31 13.84
N ARG A 227 -10.19 7.10 14.83
CA ARG A 227 -9.08 8.03 15.12
C ARG A 227 -8.01 8.03 14.03
N ALA A 228 -7.78 6.89 13.39
CA ALA A 228 -6.82 6.75 12.30
C ALA A 228 -7.30 7.38 10.98
N ALA A 229 -8.61 7.59 10.78
CA ALA A 229 -9.17 8.01 9.49
C ALA A 229 -8.58 9.32 8.92
N PRO A 230 -8.44 10.41 9.67
CA PRO A 230 -7.81 11.63 9.12
C PRO A 230 -6.37 11.41 8.66
N PHE A 231 -5.61 10.56 9.39
CA PHE A 231 -4.23 10.22 9.05
C PHE A 231 -4.13 9.32 7.82
N ALA A 232 -5.06 8.37 7.68
CA ALA A 232 -5.14 7.52 6.49
C ALA A 232 -5.48 8.33 5.23
N VAL A 233 -6.33 9.36 5.38
CA VAL A 233 -6.71 10.28 4.29
C VAL A 233 -5.52 11.15 3.85
N LEU A 234 -4.87 11.83 4.78
CA LEU A 234 -3.73 12.72 4.52
C LEU A 234 -2.39 11.99 4.59
N SER A 235 -2.35 10.70 4.25
CA SER A 235 -1.12 9.93 4.36
C SER A 235 -0.02 10.57 3.49
N PRO A 236 1.17 10.88 4.05
CA PRO A 236 2.27 11.44 3.26
C PRO A 236 2.77 10.46 2.20
N ALA A 237 2.50 9.15 2.38
CA ALA A 237 2.80 8.14 1.38
C ALA A 237 2.16 8.47 0.00
N ALA A 238 1.08 9.25 -0.03
CA ALA A 238 0.41 9.68 -1.25
C ALA A 238 1.35 10.36 -2.26
N VAL A 239 2.46 10.96 -1.83
CA VAL A 239 3.47 11.55 -2.74
C VAL A 239 4.10 10.51 -3.67
N TRP A 240 4.31 9.28 -3.18
CA TRP A 240 4.87 8.17 -3.99
C TRP A 240 3.78 7.29 -4.60
N LEU A 241 2.59 7.25 -3.97
CA LEU A 241 1.49 6.42 -4.43
C LEU A 241 0.65 7.09 -5.54
N ALA A 242 0.64 8.42 -5.61
CA ALA A 242 -0.10 9.14 -6.64
C ALA A 242 0.60 8.98 -7.99
N VAL A 243 -0.17 8.52 -8.99
CA VAL A 243 0.27 8.33 -10.38
C VAL A 243 1.55 7.48 -10.49
N SER A 244 1.51 6.29 -9.87
CA SER A 244 2.57 5.30 -9.92
C SER A 244 1.99 3.88 -9.94
N ALA A 245 2.71 2.93 -10.55
CA ALA A 245 2.37 1.52 -10.48
C ALA A 245 2.43 1.00 -9.02
N ASP A 246 3.38 1.50 -8.21
CA ASP A 246 3.50 1.17 -6.79
C ASP A 246 2.27 1.57 -5.98
N GLY A 247 1.59 2.66 -6.36
CA GLY A 247 0.29 3.04 -5.83
C GLY A 247 -0.76 1.94 -6.02
N TYR A 248 -0.86 1.42 -7.25
CA TYR A 248 -1.71 0.29 -7.58
C TYR A 248 -1.36 -0.94 -6.74
N PHE A 249 -0.08 -1.28 -6.64
CA PHE A 249 0.41 -2.44 -5.87
C PHE A 249 0.06 -2.31 -4.39
N THR A 250 0.23 -1.11 -3.82
CA THR A 250 -0.12 -0.81 -2.44
C THR A 250 -1.61 -0.98 -2.18
N GLY A 251 -2.48 -0.56 -3.12
CA GLY A 251 -3.92 -0.78 -3.03
C GLY A 251 -4.26 -2.28 -2.97
N VAL A 252 -3.69 -3.09 -3.87
CA VAL A 252 -3.87 -4.55 -3.89
C VAL A 252 -3.40 -5.18 -2.57
N ALA A 253 -2.22 -4.78 -2.09
CA ALA A 253 -1.65 -5.28 -0.85
C ALA A 253 -2.50 -4.92 0.38
N ALA A 254 -2.94 -3.68 0.47
CA ALA A 254 -3.77 -3.21 1.58
C ALA A 254 -5.10 -3.96 1.64
N TRP A 255 -5.74 -4.23 0.49
CA TRP A 255 -6.96 -5.04 0.44
C TRP A 255 -6.71 -6.52 0.73
N GLY A 256 -5.59 -7.09 0.26
CA GLY A 256 -5.17 -8.45 0.62
C GLY A 256 -5.06 -8.63 2.13
N ILE A 257 -4.43 -7.67 2.81
CA ILE A 257 -4.31 -7.62 4.28
C ILE A 257 -5.66 -7.36 4.96
N ALA A 258 -6.48 -6.46 4.44
CA ALA A 258 -7.79 -6.17 5.01
C ALA A 258 -8.71 -7.40 5.00
N LEU A 259 -8.75 -8.12 3.88
CA LEU A 259 -9.51 -9.36 3.75
C LEU A 259 -8.95 -10.46 4.68
N LEU A 260 -7.63 -10.57 4.80
CA LEU A 260 -6.99 -11.50 5.74
C LEU A 260 -7.39 -11.19 7.19
N ALA A 261 -7.31 -9.92 7.59
CA ALA A 261 -7.67 -9.49 8.94
C ALA A 261 -9.15 -9.77 9.25
N LEU A 262 -10.05 -9.52 8.29
CA LEU A 262 -11.47 -9.85 8.40
C LEU A 262 -11.72 -11.36 8.53
N ALA A 263 -10.97 -12.18 7.78
CA ALA A 263 -11.06 -13.63 7.84
C ALA A 263 -10.53 -14.19 9.17
N ALA A 264 -9.34 -13.73 9.60
CA ALA A 264 -8.67 -14.14 10.83
C ALA A 264 -9.50 -13.77 12.07
N THR A 265 -10.06 -12.56 12.11
CA THR A 265 -10.93 -12.09 13.21
C THR A 265 -12.36 -12.63 13.11
N ARG A 266 -12.70 -13.33 12.01
CA ARG A 266 -14.05 -13.82 11.66
C ARG A 266 -15.15 -12.75 11.72
N THR A 267 -14.81 -11.51 11.37
CA THR A 267 -15.75 -10.38 11.36
C THR A 267 -16.46 -10.22 10.01
N ALA A 268 -15.96 -10.88 8.96
CA ALA A 268 -16.68 -11.02 7.69
C ALA A 268 -17.89 -11.97 7.83
N ARG A 269 -18.96 -11.71 7.06
CA ARG A 269 -20.13 -12.61 6.97
C ARG A 269 -19.74 -14.03 6.53
N ARG A 270 -18.76 -14.14 5.62
CA ARG A 270 -18.23 -15.40 5.09
C ARG A 270 -16.70 -15.38 5.16
N PRO A 271 -16.09 -15.75 6.30
CA PRO A 271 -14.64 -15.68 6.50
C PRO A 271 -13.82 -16.49 5.47
N GLY A 272 -14.34 -17.64 5.00
CA GLY A 272 -13.69 -18.43 3.96
C GLY A 272 -13.58 -17.70 2.61
N ILE A 273 -14.62 -16.97 2.20
CA ILE A 273 -14.58 -16.16 0.97
C ILE A 273 -13.63 -14.98 1.14
N ALA A 274 -13.59 -14.35 2.31
CA ALA A 274 -12.61 -13.30 2.59
C ALA A 274 -11.17 -13.83 2.53
N ALA A 275 -10.91 -15.04 3.06
CA ALA A 275 -9.59 -15.68 2.96
C ALA A 275 -9.21 -16.02 1.51
N LEU A 276 -10.14 -16.56 0.71
CA LEU A 276 -9.93 -16.81 -0.72
C LEU A 276 -9.64 -15.52 -1.49
N GLY A 277 -10.42 -14.46 -1.24
CA GLY A 277 -10.20 -13.15 -1.86
C GLY A 277 -8.87 -12.51 -1.45
N SER A 278 -8.45 -12.69 -0.19
CA SER A 278 -7.12 -12.30 0.27
C SER A 278 -6.03 -13.06 -0.50
N GLY A 279 -6.19 -14.37 -0.65
CA GLY A 279 -5.33 -15.22 -1.47
C GLY A 279 -5.23 -14.77 -2.92
N LEU A 280 -6.35 -14.44 -3.54
CA LEU A 280 -6.39 -13.96 -4.92
C LEU A 280 -5.58 -12.67 -5.09
N LEU A 281 -5.67 -11.73 -4.14
CA LEU A 281 -4.89 -10.49 -4.16
C LEU A 281 -3.40 -10.73 -3.87
N PHE A 282 -3.06 -11.63 -2.93
CA PHE A 282 -1.66 -11.99 -2.68
C PHE A 282 -1.02 -12.73 -3.86
N GLY A 283 -1.78 -13.59 -4.55
CA GLY A 283 -1.33 -14.23 -5.78
C GLY A 283 -1.05 -13.19 -6.87
N LEU A 284 -1.96 -12.22 -7.04
CA LEU A 284 -1.73 -11.10 -7.96
C LEU A 284 -0.47 -10.31 -7.57
N LEU A 285 -0.27 -9.98 -6.29
CA LEU A 285 0.93 -9.26 -5.81
C LEU A 285 2.23 -9.96 -6.22
N CYS A 286 2.29 -11.30 -6.10
CA CYS A 286 3.44 -12.07 -6.54
C CYS A 286 3.75 -11.87 -8.02
N TYR A 287 2.74 -11.58 -8.85
CA TYR A 287 2.89 -11.30 -10.28
C TYR A 287 2.97 -9.79 -10.62
N LEU A 288 2.78 -8.90 -9.65
CA LEU A 288 2.96 -7.46 -9.82
C LEU A 288 4.39 -7.02 -9.53
N SER A 289 5.02 -7.58 -8.49
CA SER A 289 6.42 -7.29 -8.15
C SER A 289 7.02 -8.38 -7.28
N TYR A 290 8.24 -8.81 -7.61
CA TYR A 290 9.01 -9.78 -6.82
C TYR A 290 9.22 -9.33 -5.37
N GLY A 291 9.47 -8.03 -5.15
CA GLY A 291 9.70 -7.48 -3.80
C GLY A 291 8.49 -7.57 -2.89
N LEU A 292 7.28 -7.66 -3.43
CA LEU A 292 6.04 -7.74 -2.65
C LEU A 292 5.81 -9.11 -2.03
N ALA A 293 6.65 -10.11 -2.32
CA ALA A 293 6.72 -11.35 -1.53
C ALA A 293 6.93 -11.06 -0.02
N LEU A 294 7.59 -9.95 0.32
CA LEU A 294 7.78 -9.49 1.70
C LEU A 294 6.46 -9.14 2.42
N MET A 295 5.37 -8.89 1.69
CA MET A 295 4.04 -8.72 2.30
C MET A 295 3.55 -10.00 2.99
N GLY A 296 4.14 -11.16 2.68
CA GLY A 296 3.97 -12.40 3.46
C GLY A 296 4.34 -12.25 4.93
N LEU A 297 5.32 -11.41 5.27
CA LEU A 297 5.70 -11.11 6.66
C LEU A 297 4.61 -10.31 7.37
N VAL A 298 4.02 -9.32 6.68
CA VAL A 298 2.88 -8.54 7.22
C VAL A 298 1.65 -9.43 7.39
N ALA A 299 1.39 -10.33 6.43
CA ALA A 299 0.33 -11.32 6.53
C ALA A 299 0.54 -12.26 7.74
N ALA A 300 1.75 -12.79 7.93
CA ALA A 300 2.11 -13.60 9.08
C ALA A 300 1.94 -12.82 10.40
N ALA A 301 2.34 -11.55 10.45
CA ALA A 301 2.15 -10.69 11.62
C ALA A 301 0.66 -10.54 11.97
N VAL A 302 -0.23 -10.41 10.99
CA VAL A 302 -1.69 -10.39 11.22
C VAL A 302 -2.16 -11.72 11.84
N LEU A 303 -1.74 -12.87 11.29
CA LEU A 303 -2.12 -14.19 11.80
C LEU A 303 -1.59 -14.43 13.22
N LEU A 304 -0.36 -14.00 13.51
CA LEU A 304 0.25 -14.06 14.84
C LEU A 304 -0.46 -13.14 15.83
N ALA A 305 -0.79 -11.91 15.44
CA ALA A 305 -1.49 -10.95 16.29
C ALA A 305 -2.89 -11.46 16.68
N VAL A 306 -3.61 -12.09 15.75
CA VAL A 306 -4.92 -12.71 16.00
C VAL A 306 -4.79 -14.11 16.64
N ARG A 307 -3.57 -14.68 16.65
CA ARG A 307 -3.24 -16.03 17.13
C ARG A 307 -4.03 -17.13 16.41
N THR A 308 -4.15 -17.04 15.09
CA THR A 308 -4.84 -18.05 14.28
C THR A 308 -4.20 -18.24 12.91
N TRP A 309 -4.05 -19.50 12.50
CA TRP A 309 -3.60 -19.88 11.16
C TRP A 309 -4.73 -20.47 10.30
N ARG A 310 -5.96 -20.49 10.82
CA ARG A 310 -7.14 -21.04 10.13
C ARG A 310 -7.39 -20.50 8.72
N PRO A 311 -7.21 -19.19 8.41
CA PRO A 311 -7.44 -18.72 7.04
C PRO A 311 -6.31 -19.07 6.08
N ALA A 312 -5.12 -19.47 6.55
CA ALA A 312 -3.94 -19.65 5.70
C ALA A 312 -4.15 -20.67 4.56
N PRO A 313 -4.76 -21.85 4.76
CA PRO A 313 -5.02 -22.78 3.65
C PRO A 313 -5.92 -22.19 2.56
N ALA A 314 -6.94 -21.41 2.95
CA ALA A 314 -7.83 -20.76 1.99
C ALA A 314 -7.15 -19.58 1.27
N VAL A 315 -6.24 -18.87 1.94
CA VAL A 315 -5.39 -17.85 1.29
C VAL A 315 -4.48 -18.51 0.25
N LEU A 316 -3.79 -19.59 0.61
CA LEU A 316 -2.92 -20.33 -0.32
C LEU A 316 -3.72 -20.86 -1.52
N LEU A 317 -4.91 -21.42 -1.27
CA LEU A 317 -5.82 -21.87 -2.33
C LEU A 317 -6.23 -20.72 -3.26
N GLY A 318 -6.50 -19.53 -2.71
CA GLY A 318 -6.83 -18.34 -3.49
C GLY A 318 -5.68 -17.81 -4.35
N MET A 319 -4.42 -18.09 -4.00
CA MET A 319 -3.25 -17.70 -4.80
C MET A 319 -3.07 -18.57 -6.04
N LEU A 320 -3.47 -19.86 -5.98
CA LEU A 320 -3.20 -20.85 -7.03
C LEU A 320 -3.63 -20.45 -8.45
N PRO A 321 -4.78 -19.78 -8.69
CA PRO A 321 -5.19 -19.42 -10.05
C PRO A 321 -4.13 -18.62 -10.80
N TRP A 322 -3.42 -17.71 -10.13
CA TRP A 322 -2.35 -16.91 -10.74
C TRP A 322 -1.16 -17.78 -11.11
N PHE A 323 -0.67 -18.59 -10.17
CA PHE A 323 0.47 -19.47 -10.41
C PHE A 323 0.20 -20.48 -11.52
N VAL A 324 -0.98 -21.11 -11.51
CA VAL A 324 -1.38 -22.07 -12.55
C VAL A 324 -1.52 -21.38 -13.90
N ALA A 325 -2.26 -20.26 -13.97
CA ALA A 325 -2.52 -19.58 -15.25
C ALA A 325 -1.24 -19.09 -15.92
N PHE A 326 -0.34 -18.44 -15.18
CA PHE A 326 0.92 -17.94 -15.76
C PHE A 326 1.86 -19.08 -16.15
N THR A 327 1.97 -20.13 -15.32
CA THR A 327 2.80 -21.30 -15.65
C THR A 327 2.32 -21.99 -16.91
N VAL A 328 1.00 -22.24 -17.02
CA VAL A 328 0.40 -22.85 -18.22
C VAL A 328 0.54 -21.94 -19.44
N ALA A 329 0.52 -20.62 -19.26
CA ALA A 329 0.73 -19.65 -20.33
C ALA A 329 2.21 -19.44 -20.71
N GLY A 330 3.13 -20.22 -20.14
CA GLY A 330 4.55 -20.23 -20.52
C GLY A 330 5.46 -19.33 -19.67
N PHE A 331 4.97 -18.78 -18.55
CA PHE A 331 5.78 -17.98 -17.64
C PHE A 331 5.94 -18.65 -16.28
N TRP A 332 7.15 -19.13 -15.99
CA TRP A 332 7.50 -19.66 -14.68
C TRP A 332 8.10 -18.58 -13.77
N TRP A 333 7.50 -18.40 -12.59
CA TRP A 333 7.83 -17.29 -11.69
C TRP A 333 9.30 -17.27 -11.27
N PHE A 334 9.86 -18.44 -10.97
CA PHE A 334 11.24 -18.58 -10.50
C PHE A 334 12.27 -18.31 -11.61
N ASP A 335 11.97 -18.66 -12.87
CA ASP A 335 12.87 -18.39 -13.99
C ASP A 335 12.95 -16.87 -14.24
N GLY A 336 11.82 -16.17 -14.15
CA GLY A 336 11.83 -14.71 -14.20
C GLY A 336 12.63 -14.08 -13.04
N TYR A 337 12.53 -14.64 -11.83
CA TYR A 337 13.29 -14.14 -10.68
C TYR A 337 14.80 -14.38 -10.82
N SER A 338 15.24 -15.59 -11.20
CA SER A 338 16.66 -15.89 -11.39
C SER A 338 17.27 -15.04 -12.51
N THR A 339 16.54 -14.87 -13.61
CA THR A 339 16.96 -14.00 -14.73
C THR A 339 17.05 -12.54 -14.31
N LEU A 340 16.12 -12.06 -13.48
CA LEU A 340 16.18 -10.72 -12.90
C LEU A 340 17.40 -10.53 -12.00
N VAL A 341 17.71 -11.52 -11.16
CA VAL A 341 18.92 -11.49 -10.32
C VAL A 341 20.18 -11.38 -11.19
N GLU A 342 20.22 -12.09 -12.32
CA GLU A 342 21.31 -11.94 -13.28
C GLU A 342 21.35 -10.52 -13.88
N ARG A 343 20.22 -9.99 -14.38
CA ARG A 343 20.12 -8.60 -14.88
C ARG A 343 20.59 -7.58 -13.83
N TYR A 344 20.24 -7.80 -12.56
CA TYR A 344 20.64 -6.92 -11.45
C TYR A 344 22.16 -6.80 -11.37
N TYR A 345 22.90 -7.91 -11.48
CA TYR A 345 24.36 -7.91 -11.47
C TYR A 345 25.00 -7.47 -12.80
N GLN A 346 24.27 -7.47 -13.91
CA GLN A 346 24.71 -6.85 -15.18
C GLN A 346 24.62 -5.32 -15.15
N GLY A 347 23.67 -4.76 -14.38
CA GLY A 347 23.38 -3.33 -14.33
C GLY A 347 24.22 -2.53 -13.33
N THR A 348 23.77 -1.29 -13.05
CA THR A 348 24.42 -0.37 -12.10
C THR A 348 24.46 -0.87 -10.66
N ALA A 349 23.77 -1.96 -10.31
CA ALA A 349 23.83 -2.50 -8.97
C ALA A 349 25.20 -3.13 -8.62
N ARG A 350 26.01 -3.50 -9.63
CA ARG A 350 27.39 -3.96 -9.40
C ARG A 350 28.28 -2.90 -8.73
N ILE A 351 27.97 -1.62 -8.96
CA ILE A 351 28.75 -0.49 -8.45
C ILE A 351 28.10 0.20 -7.25
N ARG A 352 26.81 -0.01 -6.99
CA ARG A 352 26.11 0.63 -5.87
C ARG A 352 26.33 -0.14 -4.56
N PRO A 353 26.84 0.51 -3.50
CA PRO A 353 27.08 -0.19 -2.24
C PRO A 353 25.76 -0.65 -1.61
N TYR A 354 25.62 -1.97 -1.39
CA TYR A 354 24.41 -2.56 -0.82
C TYR A 354 24.02 -1.95 0.53
N GLY A 355 25.01 -1.50 1.31
CA GLY A 355 24.80 -0.82 2.58
C GLY A 355 23.89 0.41 2.48
N TYR A 356 23.85 1.11 1.35
CA TYR A 356 22.91 2.22 1.15
C TYR A 356 21.45 1.75 1.25
N PHE A 357 21.10 0.65 0.59
CA PHE A 357 19.72 0.11 0.55
C PHE A 357 19.27 -0.56 1.86
N VAL A 358 20.18 -0.74 2.82
CA VAL A 358 19.84 -1.16 4.19
C VAL A 358 19.35 0.04 5.01
N TRP A 359 19.87 1.23 4.72
CA TRP A 359 19.56 2.46 5.45
C TRP A 359 18.52 3.35 4.76
N GLY A 360 18.46 3.32 3.42
CA GLY A 360 17.68 4.23 2.57
C GLY A 360 16.57 3.55 1.78
#